data_AF-A0A962VYS8-F1
#
_entry.id   AF-A0A962VYS8-F1
#
_cell.length_a   1.000
_cell.length_b   1.000
_cell.length_c   1.000
_cell.angle_alpha   90.00
_cell.angle_beta   90.00
_cell.angle_gamma   90.00
#
_symmetry.space_group_name_H-M   'P 1'
#
loop_
_entity.id
_entity.type
_entity.pdbx_description
1 polymer ?
#
loop_
_entity_poly.entity_id
_entity_poly.type
_entity_poly.pdbx_seq_one_letter_code
_entity_poly.pdbx_strand_id
1 'polypeptide(L)'
;MKNIAQLLQSFRSDLPDGSKTAAAIDRNASLEEISELAEGEGLHKLASVLFEAEQEALRSGAATLEDAAVATDTFVREARQELPAGSKTAAAIDRGASWEEISELAEEEGLHQIASVLFEAEQERLRGSS
;
A
#
# COMPACT_ATOMS: atom_id res chain seq x y z
N MET A 1 6.53 -6.32 -18.82
CA MET A 1 5.16 -6.37 -18.28
C MET A 1 4.19 -6.06 -19.42
N LYS A 2 3.19 -6.93 -19.67
CA LYS A 2 2.11 -6.58 -20.59
C LYS A 2 1.33 -5.45 -19.93
N ASN A 3 1.21 -4.32 -20.62
CA ASN A 3 0.52 -3.16 -20.07
C ASN A 3 -0.96 -3.53 -19.91
N ILE A 4 -1.47 -3.58 -18.67
CA ILE A 4 -2.86 -3.96 -18.38
C ILE A 4 -3.85 -3.13 -19.21
N ALA A 5 -3.55 -1.84 -19.44
CA ALA A 5 -4.37 -1.00 -20.31
C ALA A 5 -4.43 -1.51 -21.76
N GLN A 6 -3.32 -2.01 -22.31
CA GLN A 6 -3.30 -2.62 -23.65
C GLN A 6 -4.08 -3.94 -23.71
N LEU A 7 -4.04 -4.73 -22.63
CA LEU A 7 -4.84 -5.94 -22.50
C LEU A 7 -6.34 -5.59 -22.49
N LEU A 8 -6.74 -4.66 -21.63
CA LEU A 8 -8.13 -4.16 -21.53
C LEU A 8 -8.62 -3.60 -22.88
N GLN A 9 -7.79 -2.84 -23.60
CA GLN A 9 -8.13 -2.30 -24.91
C GLN A 9 -8.34 -3.40 -25.96
N SER A 10 -7.57 -4.49 -25.88
CA SER A 10 -7.72 -5.65 -26.78
C SER A 10 -9.05 -6.35 -26.52
N PHE A 11 -9.36 -6.67 -25.26
CA PHE A 11 -10.64 -7.27 -24.89
C PHE A 11 -11.83 -6.38 -25.21
N ARG A 12 -11.72 -5.06 -24.99
CA ARG A 12 -12.75 -4.09 -25.36
C ARG A 12 -13.11 -4.13 -26.84
N SER A 13 -12.13 -4.38 -27.70
CA SER A 13 -12.33 -4.47 -29.15
C SER A 13 -13.04 -5.77 -29.57
N ASP A 14 -12.94 -6.82 -28.75
CA ASP A 14 -13.60 -8.12 -28.97
C ASP A 14 -14.98 -8.20 -28.28
N LEU A 15 -15.36 -7.21 -27.46
CA LEU A 15 -16.62 -7.19 -26.73
C LEU A 15 -17.74 -6.47 -27.49
N PRO A 16 -18.99 -6.98 -27.43
CA PRO A 16 -20.13 -6.31 -28.04
C PRO A 16 -20.50 -5.02 -27.29
N ASP A 17 -21.07 -4.04 -28.00
CA ASP A 17 -21.43 -2.72 -27.44
C ASP A 17 -22.46 -2.77 -26.29
N GLY A 18 -23.15 -3.91 -26.11
CA GLY A 18 -24.08 -4.14 -24.99
C GLY A 18 -23.45 -4.75 -23.73
N SER A 19 -22.15 -5.06 -23.76
CA SER A 19 -21.45 -5.68 -22.64
C SER A 19 -21.24 -4.68 -21.50
N LYS A 20 -21.56 -5.11 -20.27
CA LYS A 20 -21.30 -4.33 -19.06
C LYS A 20 -19.80 -4.20 -18.80
N THR A 21 -19.05 -5.25 -19.09
CA THR A 21 -17.58 -5.26 -19.02
C THR A 21 -16.97 -4.23 -19.97
N ALA A 22 -17.48 -4.13 -21.21
CA ALA A 22 -17.05 -3.12 -22.16
C ALA A 22 -17.29 -1.69 -21.64
N ALA A 23 -18.48 -1.43 -21.09
CA ALA A 23 -18.81 -0.13 -20.51
C ALA A 23 -17.93 0.20 -19.29
N ALA A 24 -17.55 -0.79 -18.48
CA ALA A 24 -16.65 -0.60 -17.35
C ALA A 24 -15.21 -0.26 -17.79
N ILE A 25 -14.72 -0.90 -18.86
CA ILE A 25 -13.44 -0.56 -19.47
C ILE A 25 -13.46 0.88 -20.03
N ASP A 26 -14.53 1.25 -20.74
CA ASP A 26 -14.65 2.58 -21.37
C ASP A 26 -14.61 3.73 -20.35
N ARG A 27 -15.15 3.51 -19.15
CA ARG A 27 -15.10 4.50 -18.05
C ARG A 27 -13.87 4.40 -17.16
N ASN A 28 -12.88 3.56 -17.49
CA ASN A 28 -11.70 3.32 -16.66
C ASN A 28 -12.06 2.89 -15.22
N ALA A 29 -12.96 1.92 -15.08
CA ALA A 29 -13.29 1.33 -13.79
C ALA A 29 -12.08 0.59 -13.16
N SER A 30 -12.19 0.25 -11.86
CA SER A 30 -11.18 -0.55 -11.18
C SER A 30 -11.06 -1.95 -11.78
N LEU A 31 -9.88 -2.59 -11.64
CA LEU A 31 -9.66 -3.95 -12.13
C LEU A 31 -10.61 -4.95 -11.48
N GLU A 32 -10.90 -4.78 -10.19
CA GLU A 32 -11.89 -5.54 -9.42
C GLU A 32 -13.27 -5.47 -10.08
N GLU A 33 -13.77 -4.26 -10.35
CA GLU A 33 -15.10 -4.06 -10.93
C GLU A 33 -15.19 -4.61 -12.37
N ILE A 34 -14.14 -4.45 -13.17
CA ILE A 34 -14.09 -5.03 -14.52
C ILE A 34 -14.04 -6.57 -14.43
N SER A 35 -13.31 -7.12 -13.46
CA SER A 35 -13.19 -8.56 -13.22
C SER A 35 -14.54 -9.19 -12.84
N GLU A 36 -15.28 -8.57 -11.91
CA GLU A 36 -16.59 -9.04 -11.47
C GLU A 36 -17.61 -9.04 -12.63
N LEU A 37 -17.65 -7.96 -13.42
CA LEU A 37 -18.52 -7.87 -14.59
C LEU A 37 -18.12 -8.88 -15.67
N ALA A 38 -16.82 -9.10 -15.88
CA ALA A 38 -16.32 -10.09 -16.82
C ALA A 38 -16.74 -11.50 -16.42
N GLU A 39 -16.66 -11.84 -15.14
CA GLU A 39 -17.11 -13.13 -14.62
C GLU A 39 -18.63 -13.30 -14.80
N GLY A 40 -19.42 -12.27 -14.48
CA GLY A 40 -20.88 -12.27 -14.67
C GLY A 40 -21.33 -12.41 -16.13
N GLU A 41 -20.50 -12.00 -17.08
CA GLU A 41 -20.74 -12.15 -18.53
C GLU A 41 -20.10 -13.42 -19.13
N GLY A 42 -19.46 -14.27 -18.32
CA GLY A 42 -18.84 -15.53 -18.77
C GLY A 42 -17.46 -15.35 -19.43
N LEU A 43 -16.85 -14.18 -19.31
CA LEU A 43 -15.52 -13.85 -19.82
C LEU A 43 -14.43 -14.34 -18.85
N HIS A 44 -14.47 -15.62 -18.49
CA HIS A 44 -13.63 -16.21 -17.43
C HIS A 44 -12.13 -15.94 -17.64
N LYS A 45 -11.66 -15.95 -18.90
CA LYS A 45 -10.26 -15.66 -19.22
C LYS A 45 -9.86 -14.22 -18.88
N LEU A 46 -10.74 -13.25 -19.11
CA LEU A 46 -10.50 -11.86 -18.75
C LEU A 46 -10.54 -11.71 -17.23
N ALA A 47 -11.59 -12.22 -16.58
CA ALA A 47 -11.74 -12.18 -15.12
C ALA A 47 -10.52 -12.79 -14.41
N SER A 48 -10.04 -13.98 -14.84
CA SER A 48 -8.87 -14.61 -14.24
C SER A 48 -7.59 -13.77 -14.36
N VAL A 49 -7.36 -13.14 -15.52
CA VAL A 49 -6.17 -12.30 -15.73
C VAL A 49 -6.25 -11.01 -14.90
N LEU A 50 -7.43 -10.39 -14.81
CA LEU A 50 -7.62 -9.17 -14.02
C LEU A 50 -7.49 -9.46 -12.53
N PHE A 51 -8.08 -10.56 -12.05
CA PHE A 51 -7.91 -11.01 -10.68
C PHE A 51 -6.45 -11.31 -10.36
N GLU A 52 -5.71 -12.00 -11.24
CA GLU A 52 -4.27 -12.25 -11.03
C GLU A 52 -3.47 -10.95 -10.93
N ALA A 53 -3.77 -9.97 -11.81
CA ALA A 53 -3.14 -8.66 -11.79
C ALA A 53 -3.46 -7.86 -10.52
N GLU A 54 -4.71 -7.89 -10.05
CA GLU A 54 -5.13 -7.28 -8.79
C GLU A 54 -4.40 -7.90 -7.60
N GLN A 55 -4.37 -9.23 -7.53
CA GLN A 55 -3.67 -9.97 -6.48
C GLN A 55 -2.15 -9.73 -6.50
N GLU A 56 -1.55 -9.52 -7.68
CA GLU A 56 -0.14 -9.15 -7.83
C GLU A 56 0.13 -7.71 -7.36
N ALA A 57 -0.75 -6.77 -7.68
CA ALA A 57 -0.66 -5.38 -7.21
C ALA A 57 -0.78 -5.30 -5.68
N LEU A 58 -1.73 -6.04 -5.08
CA LEU A 58 -1.90 -6.14 -3.64
C LEU A 58 -0.66 -6.74 -2.95
N ARG A 59 -0.12 -7.84 -3.50
CA ARG A 59 1.12 -8.46 -2.97
C ARG A 59 2.33 -7.54 -3.09
N SER A 60 2.45 -6.82 -4.19
CA SER A 60 3.55 -5.87 -4.39
C SER A 60 3.45 -4.69 -3.42
N GLY A 61 2.24 -4.16 -3.21
CA GLY A 61 1.98 -3.13 -2.19
C GLY A 61 2.33 -3.62 -0.78
N ALA A 62 1.90 -4.82 -0.41
CA ALA A 62 2.24 -5.42 0.88
C ALA A 62 3.76 -5.59 1.08
N ALA A 63 4.49 -6.06 0.05
CA ALA A 63 5.94 -6.17 0.11
C ALA A 63 6.62 -4.81 0.30
N THR A 64 6.17 -3.76 -0.41
CA THR A 64 6.74 -2.41 -0.25
C THR A 64 6.48 -1.83 1.14
N LEU A 65 5.31 -2.10 1.73
CA LEU A 65 4.99 -1.68 3.10
C LEU A 65 5.83 -2.43 4.13
N GLU A 66 6.08 -3.72 3.92
CA GLU A 66 6.95 -4.52 4.78
C GLU A 66 8.40 -4.01 4.73
N ASP A 67 8.95 -3.73 3.54
CA ASP A 67 10.28 -3.12 3.37
C ASP A 67 10.37 -1.76 4.06
N ALA A 68 9.35 -0.90 3.90
CA ALA A 68 9.29 0.39 4.57
C ALA A 68 9.24 0.25 6.10
N ALA A 69 8.50 -0.74 6.62
CA ALA A 69 8.44 -0.98 8.06
C ALA A 69 9.77 -1.48 8.64
N VAL A 70 10.49 -2.33 7.91
CA VAL A 70 11.84 -2.77 8.32
C VAL A 70 12.83 -1.60 8.30
N ALA A 71 12.74 -0.72 7.30
CA ALA A 71 13.57 0.48 7.24
C ALA A 71 13.30 1.42 8.41
N THR A 72 12.02 1.64 8.75
CA THR A 72 11.64 2.46 9.92
C THR A 72 12.08 1.84 11.24
N ASP A 73 11.96 0.52 11.43
CA ASP A 73 12.47 -0.15 12.64
C ASP A 73 14.00 -0.01 12.77
N THR A 74 14.71 -0.11 11.64
CA THR A 74 16.16 0.10 11.59
C THR A 74 16.51 1.53 11.99
N PHE A 75 15.84 2.53 11.42
CA PHE A 75 16.01 3.94 11.77
C PHE A 75 15.77 4.19 13.26
N VAL A 76 14.71 3.61 13.85
CA VAL A 76 14.40 3.74 15.28
C VAL A 76 15.53 3.18 16.16
N ARG A 77 16.08 2.02 15.79
CA ARG A 77 17.21 1.40 16.50
C ARG A 77 18.48 2.23 16.43
N GLU A 78 18.75 2.86 15.29
CA GLU A 78 19.90 3.75 15.13
C GLU A 78 19.71 5.03 15.93
N ALA A 79 18.54 5.67 15.81
CA ALA A 79 18.19 6.87 16.59
C ALA A 79 18.33 6.62 18.09
N ARG A 80 17.94 5.43 18.58
CA ARG A 80 18.09 5.06 19.99
C ARG A 80 19.54 5.13 20.49
N GLN A 81 20.54 4.85 19.64
CA GLN A 81 21.96 4.92 20.04
C GLN A 81 22.44 6.36 20.25
N GLU A 82 21.78 7.32 19.63
CA GLU A 82 22.12 8.75 19.70
C GLU A 82 21.39 9.47 20.86
N LEU A 83 20.36 8.84 21.42
CA LEU A 83 19.55 9.41 22.50
C LEU A 83 20.19 9.24 23.89
N PRO A 84 20.13 10.27 24.75
CA PRO A 84 20.62 10.19 26.11
C PRO A 84 19.77 9.23 26.96
N ALA A 85 20.39 8.61 27.97
CA ALA A 85 19.72 7.62 28.83
C ALA A 85 18.51 8.16 29.63
N GLY A 86 18.36 9.48 29.75
CA GLY A 86 17.22 10.13 30.40
C GLY A 86 16.08 10.52 29.46
N SER A 87 16.20 10.27 28.15
CA SER A 87 15.17 10.61 27.17
C SER A 87 13.95 9.71 27.33
N LYS A 88 12.76 10.32 27.30
CA LYS A 88 11.49 9.58 27.27
C LYS A 88 11.34 8.80 25.97
N THR A 89 11.77 9.39 24.85
CA THR A 89 11.79 8.75 23.53
C THR A 89 12.68 7.51 23.55
N ALA A 90 13.87 7.60 24.15
CA ALA A 90 14.76 6.45 24.33
C ALA A 90 14.09 5.31 25.12
N ALA A 91 13.45 5.63 26.24
CA ALA A 91 12.73 4.65 27.05
C ALA A 91 11.53 4.04 26.30
N ALA A 92 10.85 4.82 25.45
CA ALA A 92 9.76 4.34 24.61
C ALA A 92 10.24 3.35 23.54
N ILE A 93 11.38 3.63 22.91
CA ILE A 93 12.01 2.70 21.97
C ILE A 93 12.43 1.41 22.67
N ASP A 94 13.06 1.49 23.85
CA ASP A 94 13.55 0.32 24.59
C ASP A 94 12.43 -0.65 25.00
N ARG A 95 11.22 -0.13 25.28
CA ARG A 95 10.05 -0.96 25.59
C ARG A 95 9.28 -1.45 24.37
N GLY A 96 9.69 -1.08 23.16
CA GLY A 96 8.99 -1.43 21.92
C GLY A 96 7.62 -0.75 21.79
N ALA A 97 7.53 0.53 22.14
CA ALA A 97 6.31 1.33 21.96
C ALA A 97 5.90 1.45 20.48
N SER A 98 4.65 1.85 20.22
CA SER A 98 4.19 2.10 18.85
C SER A 98 4.92 3.31 18.24
N TRP A 99 5.00 3.37 16.90
CA TRP A 99 5.57 4.53 16.21
C TRP A 99 4.85 5.83 16.54
N GLU A 100 3.52 5.77 16.70
CA GLU A 100 2.71 6.91 17.16
C GLU A 100 3.20 7.43 18.52
N GLU A 101 3.34 6.55 19.52
CA GLU A 101 3.76 6.93 20.86
C GLU A 101 5.22 7.42 20.90
N ILE A 102 6.11 6.77 20.15
CA ILE A 102 7.50 7.23 20.02
C ILE A 102 7.54 8.60 19.33
N SER A 103 6.71 8.82 18.31
CA SER A 103 6.64 10.10 17.58
C SER A 103 6.15 11.25 18.47
N GLU A 104 5.15 11.01 19.31
CA GLU A 104 4.62 12.00 20.25
C GLU A 104 5.69 12.41 21.27
N LEU A 105 6.36 11.42 21.87
CA LEU A 105 7.43 11.69 22.84
C LEU A 105 8.64 12.36 22.19
N ALA A 106 8.98 11.98 20.95
CA ALA A 106 10.03 12.62 20.19
C ALA A 106 9.71 14.11 19.95
N GLU A 107 8.47 14.43 19.59
CA GLU A 107 8.03 15.81 19.41
C GLU A 107 8.08 16.61 20.73
N GLU A 108 7.63 16.03 21.85
CA GLU A 108 7.74 16.65 23.19
C GLU A 108 9.19 16.98 23.57
N GLU A 109 10.15 16.15 23.15
CA GLU A 109 11.57 16.32 23.44
C GLU A 109 12.31 17.15 22.37
N GLY A 110 11.61 17.65 21.34
CA GLY A 110 12.19 18.46 20.26
C GLY A 110 12.97 17.65 19.21
N LEU A 111 12.79 16.33 19.20
CA LEU A 111 13.40 15.39 18.25
C LEU A 111 12.57 15.31 16.96
N HIS A 112 12.35 16.47 16.33
CA HIS A 112 11.42 16.64 15.21
C HIS A 112 11.70 15.70 14.02
N GLN A 113 12.96 15.34 13.77
CA GLN A 113 13.31 14.39 12.71
C GLN A 113 12.75 12.99 13.00
N ILE A 114 12.88 12.51 14.25
CA ILE A 114 12.35 11.21 14.66
C ILE A 114 10.83 11.25 14.61
N ALA A 115 10.21 12.32 15.14
CA ALA A 115 8.77 12.49 15.13
C ALA A 115 8.20 12.48 13.70
N SER A 116 8.80 13.25 12.77
CA SER A 116 8.34 13.35 11.39
C SER A 116 8.43 12.00 10.66
N VAL A 117 9.59 11.34 10.71
CA VAL A 117 9.81 10.05 10.04
C VAL A 117 8.82 9.00 10.52
N LEU A 118 8.60 8.90 11.83
CA LEU A 118 7.65 7.94 12.41
C LEU A 118 6.20 8.24 12.06
N PHE A 119 5.82 9.51 12.09
CA PHE A 119 4.48 9.94 11.72
C PHE A 119 4.19 9.69 10.23
N GLU A 120 5.15 9.95 9.35
CA GLU A 120 5.04 9.68 7.92
C GLU A 120 4.93 8.17 7.65
N ALA A 121 5.78 7.36 8.30
CA ALA A 121 5.74 5.90 8.18
C ALA A 121 4.40 5.31 8.65
N GLU A 122 3.85 5.81 9.77
CA GLU A 122 2.54 5.35 10.26
C GLU A 122 1.41 5.74 9.30
N GLN A 123 1.43 6.95 8.73
CA GLN A 123 0.45 7.34 7.73
C GLN A 123 0.55 6.50 6.45
N GLU A 124 1.75 6.19 5.98
CA GLU A 124 1.93 5.32 4.80
C GLU A 124 1.40 3.92 5.05
N ARG A 125 1.64 3.37 6.25
CA ARG A 125 1.08 2.07 6.68
C ARG A 125 -0.44 2.06 6.68
N LEU A 126 -1.08 3.14 7.15
CA LEU A 126 -2.53 3.29 7.16
C LEU A 126 -3.11 3.42 5.74
N ARG A 127 -2.44 4.16 4.85
CA ARG A 127 -2.84 4.28 3.43
C ARG A 127 -2.73 2.95 2.68
N GLY A 128 -1.68 2.20 2.93
CA GLY A 128 -1.44 0.90 2.29
C GLY A 128 -2.28 -0.25 2.83
N SER A 129 -2.97 -0.05 3.96
CA SER A 129 -3.90 -1.01 4.56
C SER A 129 -5.37 -0.73 4.19
N SER A 130 -5.64 0.28 3.35
CA SER A 130 -6.98 0.73 2.95
C SER A 130 -7.39 0.24 1.57
#